data_AF-U1HU57-F1
#
_entry.id   AF-U1HU57-F1
#
_cell.length_a   1.000
_cell.length_b   1.000
_cell.length_c   1.000
_cell.angle_alpha   90.00
_cell.angle_beta   90.00
_cell.angle_gamma   90.00
#
_symmetry.space_group_name_H-M   'P 1'
#
loop_
_entity.id
_entity.type
_entity.pdbx_description
1 polymer ?
#
loop_
_entity_poly.entity_id
_entity_poly.type
_entity_poly.pdbx_seq_one_letter_code
_entity_poly.pdbx_strand_id
1 'polypeptide(L)'
;MASTATSDELEDALQHFQKTLTAEQKNQLKAINAIPDADAVVSFTTELDNRNAERRSRGVATRLHRFLESIQQFSTIVDTFVSSKPSVAALVWGSIKFALLAAANFSSYFDKISALLMRIGKHCPRFTEYQLLYGTSVGLRTALCSFYATIVAFCRHAVVVFQRSGFLHLAKSFLNSFEADFGPFESQIDSKSKDVKEEIRLASIKAAYQDQQLQVIERKEQSISRKMLRLFSSKRWILLLKKAGSGD
;
A
#
# COMPACT_ATOMS: atom_id res chain seq x y z
N MET A 1 17.51 1.08 13.81
CA MET A 1 17.15 -0.28 14.29
C MET A 1 15.66 -0.57 14.23
N ALA A 2 14.74 0.40 14.36
CA ALA A 2 13.29 0.15 14.24
C ALA A 2 12.76 -0.17 12.82
N SER A 3 13.52 0.16 11.76
CA SER A 3 13.08 -0.05 10.36
C SER A 3 13.26 -1.48 9.85
N THR A 4 14.03 -2.32 10.54
CA THR A 4 14.26 -3.73 10.15
C THR A 4 13.16 -4.62 10.74
N ALA A 5 12.83 -4.43 12.03
CA ALA A 5 11.83 -5.20 12.76
C ALA A 5 10.41 -5.20 12.14
N THR A 6 10.09 -4.26 11.26
CA THR A 6 8.73 -4.08 10.71
C THR A 6 8.59 -4.58 9.27
N SER A 7 9.68 -4.63 8.49
CA SER A 7 9.75 -5.52 7.32
C SER A 7 9.64 -6.97 7.77
N ASP A 8 10.23 -7.28 8.94
CA ASP A 8 10.19 -8.61 9.52
C ASP A 8 8.74 -9.08 9.80
N GLU A 9 7.82 -8.23 10.30
CA GLU A 9 6.40 -8.62 10.49
C GLU A 9 5.72 -9.07 9.19
N LEU A 10 5.95 -8.33 8.09
CA LEU A 10 5.38 -8.65 6.78
C LEU A 10 6.06 -9.90 6.20
N GLU A 11 7.37 -9.99 6.28
CA GLU A 11 8.14 -11.15 5.84
C GLU A 11 7.74 -12.41 6.61
N ASP A 12 7.54 -12.32 7.92
CA ASP A 12 7.08 -13.41 8.77
C ASP A 12 5.66 -13.87 8.38
N ALA A 13 4.74 -12.92 8.16
CA ALA A 13 3.39 -13.24 7.68
C ALA A 13 3.43 -13.98 6.33
N LEU A 14 4.29 -13.52 5.41
CA LEU A 14 4.50 -14.16 4.11
C LEU A 14 5.12 -15.56 4.23
N GLN A 15 6.11 -15.74 5.10
CA GLN A 15 6.71 -17.05 5.37
C GLN A 15 5.69 -18.02 5.96
N HIS A 16 4.88 -17.57 6.91
CA HIS A 16 3.79 -18.37 7.48
C HIS A 16 2.75 -18.75 6.43
N PHE A 17 2.40 -17.83 5.52
CA PHE A 17 1.51 -18.13 4.40
C PHE A 17 2.10 -19.23 3.51
N GLN A 18 3.35 -19.07 3.05
CA GLN A 18 4.02 -20.06 2.21
C GLN A 18 4.14 -21.44 2.88
N LYS A 19 4.48 -21.50 4.18
CA LYS A 19 4.57 -22.76 4.93
C LYS A 19 3.23 -23.49 5.04
N THR A 20 2.12 -22.76 4.96
CA THR A 20 0.76 -23.31 5.05
C THR A 20 0.26 -23.90 3.72
N LEU A 21 0.90 -23.57 2.59
CA LEU A 21 0.54 -24.09 1.28
C LEU A 21 1.12 -25.49 1.04
N THR A 22 0.34 -26.38 0.42
CA THR A 22 0.82 -27.67 -0.06
C THR A 22 1.80 -27.50 -1.23
N ALA A 23 2.54 -28.55 -1.61
CA ALA A 23 3.48 -28.49 -2.73
C ALA A 23 2.80 -28.05 -4.05
N GLU A 24 1.59 -28.54 -4.30
CA GLU A 24 0.79 -28.17 -5.46
C GLU A 24 0.37 -26.70 -5.40
N GLN A 25 -0.09 -26.23 -4.25
CA GLN A 25 -0.51 -24.85 -4.06
C GLN A 25 0.67 -23.86 -4.13
N LYS A 26 1.88 -24.29 -3.70
CA LYS A 26 3.10 -23.51 -3.91
C LYS A 26 3.43 -23.35 -5.38
N ASN A 27 3.20 -24.38 -6.20
CA ASN A 27 3.38 -24.28 -7.65
C ASN A 27 2.33 -23.38 -8.30
N GLN A 28 1.07 -23.47 -7.88
CA GLN A 28 0.01 -22.55 -8.30
C GLN A 28 0.32 -21.10 -7.90
N LEU A 29 0.80 -20.89 -6.67
CA LEU A 29 1.22 -19.58 -6.18
C LEU A 29 2.39 -19.04 -7.02
N LYS A 30 3.39 -19.86 -7.35
CA LYS A 30 4.51 -19.46 -8.23
C LYS A 30 4.03 -19.03 -9.61
N ALA A 31 3.00 -19.67 -10.16
CA ALA A 31 2.44 -19.31 -11.46
C ALA A 31 1.70 -17.94 -11.46
N ILE A 32 1.21 -17.49 -10.30
CA ILE A 32 0.44 -16.24 -10.16
C ILE A 32 1.20 -15.13 -9.42
N ASN A 33 2.37 -15.42 -8.84
CA ASN A 33 3.27 -14.53 -8.11
C ASN A 33 4.06 -13.57 -9.04
N ALA A 34 3.39 -12.92 -9.97
CA ALA A 34 3.98 -11.82 -10.72
C ALA A 34 3.76 -10.50 -9.97
N ILE A 35 4.70 -9.56 -10.09
CA ILE A 35 4.50 -8.19 -9.62
C ILE A 35 3.28 -7.63 -10.39
N PRO A 36 2.27 -7.08 -9.69
CA PRO A 36 1.08 -6.56 -10.36
C PRO A 36 1.40 -5.29 -11.14
N ASP A 37 1.12 -5.29 -12.44
CA ASP A 37 0.88 -4.08 -13.20
C ASP A 37 -0.62 -3.75 -13.20
N ALA A 38 -0.98 -2.56 -13.71
CA ALA A 38 -2.37 -2.13 -13.78
C ALA A 38 -3.23 -3.10 -14.63
N ASP A 39 -2.65 -3.70 -15.66
CA ASP A 39 -3.33 -4.68 -16.52
C ASP A 39 -3.61 -6.00 -15.78
N ALA A 40 -2.70 -6.46 -14.92
CA ALA A 40 -2.88 -7.64 -14.09
C ALA A 40 -4.04 -7.51 -13.11
N VAL A 41 -4.36 -6.29 -12.66
CA VAL A 41 -5.56 -6.02 -11.84
C VAL A 41 -6.81 -6.23 -12.69
N VAL A 42 -6.86 -5.63 -13.88
CA VAL A 42 -8.00 -5.71 -14.81
C VAL A 42 -8.24 -7.14 -15.28
N SER A 43 -7.18 -7.81 -15.73
CA SER A 43 -7.19 -9.20 -16.17
C SER A 43 -7.69 -10.13 -15.06
N PHE A 44 -7.19 -9.98 -13.83
CA PHE A 44 -7.64 -10.79 -12.70
C PHE A 44 -9.08 -10.49 -12.29
N THR A 45 -9.52 -9.23 -12.30
CA THR A 45 -10.94 -8.91 -12.04
C THR A 45 -11.85 -9.51 -13.09
N THR A 46 -11.43 -9.52 -14.37
CA THR A 46 -12.18 -10.11 -15.47
C THR A 46 -12.23 -11.64 -15.34
N GLU A 47 -11.11 -12.26 -14.98
CA GLU A 47 -11.05 -13.69 -14.69
C GLU A 47 -12.01 -14.08 -13.56
N LEU A 48 -12.03 -13.27 -12.49
CA LEU A 48 -12.90 -13.49 -11.35
C LEU A 48 -14.37 -13.28 -11.71
N ASP A 49 -14.70 -12.28 -12.52
CA ASP A 49 -16.07 -12.07 -13.03
C ASP A 49 -16.49 -13.22 -13.94
N ASN A 50 -15.62 -13.71 -14.84
CA ASN A 50 -15.91 -14.85 -15.72
C ASN A 50 -16.17 -16.14 -14.94
N ARG A 51 -15.34 -16.44 -13.93
CA ARG A 51 -15.53 -17.60 -13.03
C ARG A 51 -16.82 -17.51 -12.21
N ASN A 52 -17.37 -16.32 -12.06
CA ASN A 52 -18.60 -16.04 -11.32
C ASN A 52 -19.78 -15.63 -12.22
N ALA A 53 -19.63 -15.67 -13.55
CA ALA A 53 -20.60 -15.13 -14.51
C ALA A 53 -21.96 -15.86 -14.50
N GLU A 54 -21.96 -17.14 -14.13
CA GLU A 54 -23.16 -17.98 -13.98
C GLU A 54 -23.80 -17.87 -12.58
N ARG A 55 -23.16 -17.16 -11.64
CA ARG A 55 -23.58 -17.10 -10.23
C ARG A 55 -24.22 -15.77 -9.88
N ARG A 56 -24.97 -15.75 -8.78
CA ARG A 56 -25.71 -14.59 -8.24
C ARG A 56 -24.80 -13.39 -7.86
N SER A 57 -23.48 -13.55 -7.95
CA SER A 57 -22.43 -12.63 -7.55
C SER A 57 -21.86 -11.76 -8.68
N ARG A 58 -22.60 -11.57 -9.79
CA ARG A 58 -22.20 -10.66 -10.88
C ARG A 58 -21.85 -9.26 -10.34
N GLY A 59 -20.68 -8.75 -10.72
CA GLY A 59 -20.19 -7.42 -10.35
C GLY A 59 -19.46 -7.34 -9.00
N VAL A 60 -19.29 -8.48 -8.31
CA VAL A 60 -18.43 -8.55 -7.12
C VAL A 60 -16.96 -8.31 -7.49
N ALA A 61 -16.47 -8.80 -8.63
CA ALA A 61 -15.08 -8.54 -9.01
C ALA A 61 -14.85 -7.07 -9.40
N THR A 62 -15.82 -6.43 -10.05
CA THR A 62 -15.78 -4.97 -10.29
C THR A 62 -15.67 -4.18 -8.99
N ARG A 63 -16.30 -4.66 -7.91
CA ARG A 63 -16.23 -4.01 -6.58
C ARG A 63 -14.91 -4.29 -5.87
N LEU A 64 -14.31 -5.46 -6.10
CA LEU A 64 -12.98 -5.81 -5.61
C LEU A 64 -11.87 -5.05 -6.35
N HIS A 65 -12.15 -4.47 -7.51
CA HIS A 65 -11.19 -3.68 -8.28
C HIS A 65 -10.47 -2.63 -7.43
N ARG A 66 -11.20 -1.84 -6.62
CA ARG A 66 -10.59 -0.81 -5.75
C ARG A 66 -9.63 -1.40 -4.71
N PHE A 67 -9.98 -2.55 -4.15
CA PHE A 67 -9.12 -3.24 -3.19
C PHE A 67 -7.83 -3.75 -3.86
N LEU A 68 -7.99 -4.38 -5.03
CA LEU A 68 -6.90 -4.90 -5.85
C LEU A 68 -5.99 -3.79 -6.38
N GLU A 69 -6.56 -2.66 -6.78
CA GLU A 69 -5.83 -1.45 -7.18
C GLU A 69 -4.99 -0.93 -6.01
N SER A 70 -5.52 -0.89 -4.79
CA SER A 70 -4.75 -0.44 -3.62
C SER A 70 -3.56 -1.37 -3.32
N ILE A 71 -3.71 -2.68 -3.53
CA ILE A 71 -2.61 -3.64 -3.38
C ILE A 71 -1.55 -3.43 -4.47
N GLN A 72 -1.98 -3.19 -5.72
CA GLN A 72 -1.07 -2.89 -6.82
C GLN A 72 -0.25 -1.63 -6.51
N GLN A 73 -0.89 -0.56 -6.03
CA GLN A 73 -0.21 0.67 -5.63
C GLN A 73 0.81 0.41 -4.50
N PHE A 74 0.43 -0.40 -3.51
CA PHE A 74 1.37 -0.82 -2.47
C PHE A 74 2.55 -1.61 -3.00
N SER A 75 2.34 -2.56 -3.92
CA SER A 75 3.43 -3.32 -4.55
C SER A 75 4.46 -2.38 -5.17
N THR A 76 4.00 -1.34 -5.89
CA THR A 76 4.90 -0.31 -6.44
C THR A 76 5.68 0.42 -5.34
N ILE A 77 5.04 0.77 -4.22
CA ILE A 77 5.69 1.54 -3.15
C ILE A 77 6.66 0.67 -2.36
N VAL A 78 6.29 -0.55 -1.98
CA VAL A 78 7.17 -1.49 -1.26
C VAL A 78 8.45 -1.77 -2.04
N ASP A 79 8.35 -1.90 -3.37
CA ASP A 79 9.53 -2.10 -4.23
C ASP A 79 10.54 -0.94 -4.13
N THR A 80 10.10 0.28 -3.76
CA THR A 80 11.00 1.44 -3.61
C THR A 80 11.78 1.44 -2.30
N PHE A 81 11.24 0.86 -1.22
CA PHE A 81 11.83 0.98 0.12
C PHE A 81 12.27 -0.35 0.76
N VAL A 82 11.82 -1.49 0.24
CA VAL A 82 12.35 -2.81 0.60
C VAL A 82 13.46 -3.15 -0.39
N SER A 83 14.64 -2.55 -0.20
CA SER A 83 15.77 -2.54 -1.16
C SER A 83 16.45 -3.90 -1.44
N SER A 84 15.78 -5.06 -1.44
CA SER A 84 16.46 -6.33 -1.78
C SER A 84 15.61 -7.48 -2.31
N LYS A 85 14.26 -7.42 -2.37
CA LYS A 85 13.49 -8.58 -2.86
C LYS A 85 12.15 -8.18 -3.50
N PRO A 86 12.06 -8.11 -4.86
CA PRO A 86 10.77 -8.01 -5.57
C PRO A 86 9.79 -9.16 -5.22
N SER A 87 10.26 -10.19 -4.51
CA SER A 87 9.41 -11.26 -4.00
C SER A 87 8.38 -10.81 -2.97
N VAL A 88 8.62 -9.75 -2.18
CA VAL A 88 7.68 -9.36 -1.10
C VAL A 88 6.37 -8.85 -1.69
N ALA A 89 6.43 -7.87 -2.59
CA ALA A 89 5.27 -7.33 -3.29
C ALA A 89 4.53 -8.41 -4.10
N ALA A 90 5.28 -9.24 -4.84
CA ALA A 90 4.73 -10.34 -5.62
C ALA A 90 4.02 -11.39 -4.74
N LEU A 91 4.54 -11.67 -3.55
CA LEU A 91 3.94 -12.63 -2.61
C LEU A 91 2.70 -12.08 -1.92
N VAL A 92 2.68 -10.80 -1.55
CA VAL A 92 1.46 -10.16 -1.02
C VAL A 92 0.36 -10.25 -2.07
N TRP A 93 0.65 -9.85 -3.31
CA TRP A 93 -0.29 -9.94 -4.42
C TRP A 93 -0.77 -11.36 -4.67
N GLY A 94 0.16 -12.31 -4.78
CA GLY A 94 -0.18 -13.71 -5.05
C GLY A 94 -0.96 -14.37 -3.91
N SER A 95 -0.69 -14.04 -2.65
CA SER A 95 -1.46 -14.55 -1.51
C SER A 95 -2.94 -14.14 -1.57
N ILE A 96 -3.20 -12.90 -1.98
CA ILE A 96 -4.55 -12.35 -2.12
C ILE A 96 -5.25 -12.97 -3.33
N LYS A 97 -4.57 -13.04 -4.49
CA LYS A 97 -5.08 -13.74 -5.67
C LYS A 97 -5.45 -15.18 -5.34
N PHE A 98 -4.54 -15.90 -4.67
CA PHE A 98 -4.75 -17.28 -4.29
C PHE A 98 -5.95 -17.44 -3.36
N ALA A 99 -6.08 -16.60 -2.33
CA ALA A 99 -7.23 -16.63 -1.43
C ALA A 99 -8.56 -16.34 -2.15
N LEU A 100 -8.58 -15.37 -3.08
CA LEU A 100 -9.75 -15.05 -3.88
C LEU A 100 -10.13 -16.18 -4.84
N LEU A 101 -9.17 -16.80 -5.51
CA LEU A 101 -9.40 -17.95 -6.38
C LEU A 101 -9.91 -19.16 -5.58
N ALA A 102 -9.36 -19.39 -4.39
CA ALA A 102 -9.83 -20.44 -3.49
C ALA A 102 -11.27 -20.17 -3.02
N ALA A 103 -11.60 -18.92 -2.65
CA ALA A 103 -12.94 -18.52 -2.27
C ALA A 103 -13.93 -18.64 -3.44
N ALA A 104 -13.51 -18.31 -4.66
CA ALA A 104 -14.34 -18.38 -5.86
C ALA A 104 -14.80 -19.80 -6.20
N ASN A 105 -14.22 -20.85 -5.62
CA ASN A 105 -14.74 -22.21 -5.76
C ASN A 105 -16.03 -22.44 -4.94
N PHE A 106 -16.35 -21.57 -3.98
CA PHE A 106 -17.47 -21.74 -3.04
C PHE A 106 -18.40 -20.52 -3.01
N SER A 107 -19.54 -20.56 -3.70
CA SER A 107 -20.40 -19.38 -3.94
C SER A 107 -20.85 -18.63 -2.68
N SER A 108 -21.35 -19.33 -1.65
CA SER A 108 -21.87 -18.67 -0.43
C SER A 108 -20.77 -18.04 0.43
N TYR A 109 -19.55 -18.58 0.35
CA TYR A 109 -18.38 -18.09 1.06
C TYR A 109 -17.70 -16.96 0.30
N PHE A 110 -17.67 -17.06 -1.03
CA PHE A 110 -17.20 -16.00 -1.91
C PHE A 110 -17.93 -14.69 -1.66
N ASP A 111 -19.26 -14.73 -1.49
CA ASP A 111 -20.05 -13.53 -1.19
C ASP A 111 -19.62 -12.86 0.13
N LYS A 112 -19.38 -13.65 1.20
CA LYS A 112 -18.94 -13.12 2.50
C LYS A 112 -17.51 -12.61 2.47
N ILE A 113 -16.56 -13.36 1.91
CA ILE A 113 -15.17 -12.96 1.78
C ILE A 113 -15.07 -11.72 0.89
N SER A 114 -15.80 -11.68 -0.21
CA SER A 114 -15.81 -10.51 -1.08
C SER A 114 -16.44 -9.30 -0.41
N ALA A 115 -17.54 -9.47 0.34
CA ALA A 115 -18.12 -8.38 1.12
C ALA A 115 -17.13 -7.85 2.17
N LEU A 116 -16.40 -8.73 2.85
CA LEU A 116 -15.36 -8.35 3.81
C LEU A 116 -14.19 -7.63 3.13
N LEU A 117 -13.67 -8.16 2.02
CA LEU A 117 -12.62 -7.52 1.22
C LEU A 117 -13.07 -6.18 0.65
N MET A 118 -14.35 -6.03 0.29
CA MET A 118 -14.93 -4.74 -0.09
C MET A 118 -14.97 -3.76 1.07
N ARG A 119 -15.30 -4.21 2.30
CA ARG A 119 -15.22 -3.35 3.49
C ARG A 119 -13.77 -2.92 3.72
N ILE A 120 -12.84 -3.86 3.73
CA ILE A 120 -11.39 -3.61 3.82
C ILE A 120 -10.94 -2.61 2.75
N GLY A 121 -11.38 -2.76 1.50
CA GLY A 121 -11.07 -1.84 0.40
C GLY A 121 -11.54 -0.40 0.62
N LYS A 122 -12.58 -0.17 1.44
CA LYS A 122 -12.97 1.20 1.86
C LYS A 122 -12.00 1.80 2.86
N HIS A 123 -11.31 0.96 3.62
CA HIS A 123 -10.31 1.38 4.60
C HIS A 123 -8.95 1.60 3.94
N CYS A 124 -8.67 1.00 2.78
CA CYS A 124 -7.46 1.25 2.02
C CYS A 124 -7.32 2.74 1.65
N PRO A 125 -6.26 3.43 2.10
CA PRO A 125 -6.01 4.81 1.67
C PRO A 125 -5.62 4.83 0.19
N ARG A 126 -5.85 5.96 -0.48
CA ARG A 126 -5.34 6.21 -1.84
C ARG A 126 -3.84 6.44 -1.75
N PHE A 127 -3.07 5.38 -1.99
CA PHE A 127 -1.62 5.40 -1.78
C PHE A 127 -0.90 6.31 -2.78
N THR A 128 -1.47 6.53 -3.97
CA THR A 128 -0.90 7.38 -5.02
C THR A 128 -0.67 8.84 -4.60
N GLU A 129 -1.54 9.42 -3.77
CA GLU A 129 -1.44 10.83 -3.36
C GLU A 129 -0.25 11.11 -2.41
N TYR A 130 0.26 10.07 -1.73
CA TYR A 130 1.28 10.21 -0.69
C TYR A 130 2.57 9.43 -1.00
N GLN A 131 2.76 9.06 -2.27
CA GLN A 131 3.90 8.25 -2.71
C GLN A 131 5.25 8.79 -2.24
N LEU A 132 5.42 10.11 -2.32
CA LEU A 132 6.63 10.82 -1.92
C LEU A 132 6.91 10.75 -0.41
N LEU A 133 5.89 10.58 0.42
CA LEU A 133 6.05 10.53 1.88
C LEU A 133 6.56 9.17 2.37
N TYR A 134 6.32 8.09 1.61
CA TYR A 134 6.73 6.73 2.00
C TYR A 134 8.24 6.55 2.05
N GLY A 135 8.98 7.22 1.15
CA GLY A 135 10.45 7.16 1.16
C GLY A 135 11.07 7.81 2.39
N THR A 136 10.40 8.80 2.99
CA THR A 136 10.97 9.65 4.05
C THR A 136 10.45 9.29 5.44
N SER A 137 9.20 8.81 5.57
CA SER A 137 8.58 8.51 6.86
C SER A 137 8.74 7.05 7.27
N VAL A 138 9.48 6.80 8.36
CA VAL A 138 9.62 5.46 8.96
C VAL A 138 8.30 4.98 9.56
N GLY A 139 7.58 5.84 10.28
CA GLY A 139 6.30 5.49 10.93
C GLY A 139 5.25 5.06 9.90
N LEU A 140 5.18 5.79 8.78
CA LEU A 140 4.28 5.46 7.68
C LEU A 140 4.59 4.11 7.04
N ARG A 141 5.88 3.79 6.78
CA ARG A 141 6.29 2.48 6.27
C ARG A 141 5.90 1.36 7.23
N THR A 142 6.11 1.57 8.53
CA THR A 142 5.74 0.59 9.56
C THR A 142 4.24 0.31 9.59
N ALA A 143 3.41 1.36 9.62
CA ALA A 143 1.96 1.20 9.62
C ALA A 143 1.48 0.46 8.36
N LEU A 144 2.08 0.78 7.20
CA LEU A 144 1.81 0.11 5.94
C LEU A 144 2.16 -1.38 5.96
N CYS A 145 3.39 -1.73 6.34
CA CYS A 145 3.82 -3.14 6.41
C CYS A 145 2.93 -3.94 7.37
N SER A 146 2.58 -3.36 8.52
CA SER A 146 1.72 -4.03 9.50
C SER A 146 0.29 -4.22 8.98
N PHE A 147 -0.25 -3.25 8.22
CA PHE A 147 -1.55 -3.37 7.56
C PHE A 147 -1.59 -4.53 6.56
N TYR A 148 -0.61 -4.59 5.65
CA TYR A 148 -0.53 -5.68 4.67
C TYR A 148 -0.18 -7.03 5.28
N ALA A 149 0.59 -7.08 6.38
CA ALA A 149 0.84 -8.30 7.13
C ALA A 149 -0.47 -8.90 7.67
N THR A 150 -1.39 -8.07 8.18
CA THR A 150 -2.71 -8.53 8.62
C THR A 150 -3.57 -9.01 7.45
N ILE A 151 -3.50 -8.38 6.27
CA ILE A 151 -4.18 -8.87 5.06
C ILE A 151 -3.65 -10.25 4.66
N VAL A 152 -2.33 -10.44 4.65
CA VAL A 152 -1.71 -11.74 4.36
C VAL A 152 -2.13 -12.80 5.39
N ALA A 153 -2.16 -12.45 6.67
CA ALA A 153 -2.63 -13.34 7.73
C ALA A 153 -4.11 -13.72 7.55
N PHE A 154 -4.94 -12.77 7.13
CA PHE A 154 -6.33 -13.03 6.74
C PHE A 154 -6.41 -14.01 5.54
N CYS A 155 -5.61 -13.78 4.49
CA CYS A 155 -5.55 -14.68 3.33
C CYS A 155 -5.09 -16.08 3.72
N ARG A 156 -4.10 -16.20 4.61
CA ARG A 156 -3.66 -17.47 5.18
C ARG A 156 -4.81 -18.19 5.86
N HIS A 157 -5.53 -17.49 6.74
CA HIS A 157 -6.64 -18.05 7.49
C HIS A 157 -7.75 -18.54 6.54
N ALA A 158 -8.11 -17.74 5.53
CA ALA A 158 -9.08 -18.12 4.52
C ALA A 158 -8.66 -19.41 3.78
N VAL A 159 -7.40 -19.50 3.36
CA VAL A 159 -6.88 -20.70 2.68
C VAL A 159 -6.94 -21.94 3.56
N VAL A 160 -6.54 -21.85 4.83
CA VAL A 160 -6.62 -22.97 5.79
C VAL A 160 -8.06 -23.47 5.93
N VAL A 161 -9.01 -22.54 6.02
CA VAL A 161 -10.44 -22.87 6.12
C VAL A 161 -10.89 -23.63 4.87
N PHE A 162 -10.50 -23.19 3.67
CA PHE A 162 -10.84 -23.85 2.41
C PHE A 162 -10.17 -25.21 2.21
N GLN A 163 -9.00 -25.43 2.81
CA GLN A 163 -8.26 -26.70 2.72
C GLN A 163 -8.87 -27.84 3.58
N ARG A 164 -9.75 -27.54 4.53
CA ARG A 164 -10.36 -28.58 5.39
C ARG A 164 -11.24 -29.49 4.52
N SER A 165 -10.93 -30.78 4.47
CA SER A 165 -11.58 -31.79 3.60
C SER A 165 -13.11 -31.90 3.78
N GLY A 166 -13.64 -31.45 4.91
CA GLY A 166 -15.08 -31.36 5.20
C GLY A 166 -15.72 -29.98 4.98
N PHE A 167 -15.01 -29.00 4.41
CA PHE A 167 -15.48 -27.61 4.32
C PHE A 167 -16.82 -27.50 3.57
N LEU A 168 -17.02 -28.26 2.49
CA LEU A 168 -18.30 -28.31 1.77
C LEU A 168 -19.46 -28.76 2.68
N HIS A 169 -19.21 -29.76 3.53
CA HIS A 169 -20.21 -30.31 4.45
C HIS A 169 -20.44 -29.39 5.67
N LEU A 170 -19.41 -28.65 6.07
CA LEU A 170 -19.43 -27.74 7.20
C LEU A 170 -19.75 -26.30 6.81
N ALA A 171 -19.86 -25.97 5.52
CA ALA A 171 -20.02 -24.61 5.00
C ALA A 171 -21.18 -23.88 5.68
N LYS A 172 -22.30 -24.56 5.95
CA LYS A 172 -23.44 -23.98 6.67
C LYS A 172 -23.09 -23.58 8.12
N SER A 173 -22.39 -24.45 8.84
CA SER A 173 -21.94 -24.18 10.22
C SER A 173 -20.85 -23.11 10.25
N PHE A 174 -19.96 -23.16 9.28
CA PHE A 174 -18.90 -22.18 9.06
C PHE A 174 -19.44 -20.80 8.67
N LEU A 175 -20.51 -20.70 7.88
CA LEU A 175 -21.17 -19.42 7.60
C LEU A 175 -21.73 -18.80 8.88
N ASN A 176 -22.18 -19.61 9.85
CA ASN A 176 -22.63 -19.10 11.16
C ASN A 176 -21.46 -18.66 12.04
N SER A 177 -20.30 -19.33 11.93
CA SER A 177 -19.06 -18.97 12.64
C SER A 177 -18.20 -17.92 11.91
N PHE A 178 -18.58 -17.52 10.69
CA PHE A 178 -17.77 -16.65 9.83
C PHE A 178 -17.39 -15.34 10.54
N GLU A 179 -18.33 -14.75 11.25
CA GLU A 179 -18.09 -13.50 11.98
C GLU A 179 -17.11 -13.70 13.13
N ALA A 180 -17.19 -14.83 13.84
CA ALA A 180 -16.24 -15.16 14.91
C ALA A 180 -14.83 -15.40 14.37
N ASP A 181 -14.72 -16.05 13.21
CA ASP A 181 -13.45 -16.40 12.58
C ASP A 181 -12.77 -15.19 11.90
N PHE A 182 -13.55 -14.31 11.26
CA PHE A 182 -13.03 -13.23 10.42
C PHE A 182 -13.26 -11.81 10.97
N GLY A 183 -14.17 -11.63 11.93
CA GLY A 183 -14.41 -10.34 12.59
C GLY A 183 -13.19 -9.76 13.31
N PRO A 184 -12.33 -10.58 13.97
CA PRO A 184 -11.07 -10.09 14.53
C PRO A 184 -10.10 -9.55 13.47
N PHE A 185 -10.08 -10.15 12.27
CA PHE A 185 -9.28 -9.64 11.16
C PHE A 185 -9.85 -8.34 10.62
N GLU A 186 -11.17 -8.24 10.47
CA GLU A 186 -11.83 -6.99 10.05
C GLU A 186 -11.48 -5.83 10.99
N SER A 187 -11.61 -6.05 12.30
CA SER A 187 -11.30 -5.05 13.33
C SER A 187 -9.83 -4.63 13.30
N GLN A 188 -8.91 -5.60 13.17
CA GLN A 188 -7.48 -5.31 13.06
C GLN A 188 -7.14 -4.52 11.80
N ILE A 189 -7.75 -4.86 10.66
CA ILE A 189 -7.52 -4.17 9.40
C ILE A 189 -8.08 -2.74 9.46
N ASP A 190 -9.25 -2.51 10.06
CA ASP A 190 -9.79 -1.16 10.28
C ASP A 190 -8.89 -0.34 11.21
N SER A 191 -8.42 -0.92 12.33
CA SER A 191 -7.48 -0.27 13.23
C SER A 191 -6.20 0.13 12.52
N LYS A 192 -5.54 -0.82 11.86
CA LYS A 192 -4.28 -0.57 11.15
C LYS A 192 -4.44 0.41 9.98
N SER A 193 -5.59 0.43 9.32
CA SER A 193 -5.91 1.45 8.33
C SER A 193 -5.95 2.87 8.93
N LYS A 194 -6.55 3.02 10.12
CA LYS A 194 -6.57 4.31 10.84
C LYS A 194 -5.16 4.73 11.21
N ASP A 195 -4.33 3.80 11.67
CA ASP A 195 -2.91 4.07 11.97
C ASP A 195 -2.16 4.55 10.72
N VAL A 196 -2.35 3.88 9.57
CA VAL A 196 -1.76 4.33 8.29
C VAL A 196 -2.22 5.74 7.94
N LYS A 197 -3.52 6.04 8.06
CA LYS A 197 -4.07 7.37 7.74
C LYS A 197 -3.50 8.45 8.67
N GLU A 198 -3.33 8.15 9.95
CA GLU A 198 -2.75 9.08 10.91
C GLU A 198 -1.26 9.30 10.61
N GLU A 199 -0.50 8.26 10.30
CA GLU A 199 0.90 8.39 9.88
C GLU A 199 1.06 9.19 8.59
N ILE A 200 0.13 9.06 7.63
CA ILE A 200 0.09 9.92 6.43
C ILE A 200 -0.10 11.38 6.85
N ARG A 201 -1.04 11.66 7.76
CA ARG A 201 -1.32 13.01 8.26
C ARG A 201 -0.11 13.61 8.98
N LEU A 202 0.56 12.83 9.82
CA LEU A 202 1.76 13.26 10.52
C LEU A 202 2.92 13.52 9.56
N ALA A 203 3.13 12.64 8.58
CA ALA A 203 4.16 12.78 7.57
C ALA A 203 3.92 14.02 6.69
N SER A 204 2.67 14.30 6.29
CA SER A 204 2.35 15.46 5.47
C SER A 204 2.54 16.78 6.21
N ILE A 205 2.14 16.86 7.49
CA ILE A 205 2.40 18.02 8.35
C ILE A 205 3.90 18.27 8.49
N LYS A 206 4.69 17.22 8.73
CA LYS A 206 6.14 17.32 8.87
C LYS A 206 6.80 17.80 7.57
N ALA A 207 6.38 17.26 6.43
CA ALA A 207 6.88 17.66 5.12
C ALA A 207 6.54 19.13 4.82
N ALA A 208 5.30 19.56 5.08
CA ALA A 208 4.88 20.95 4.90
C ALA A 208 5.67 21.92 5.80
N TYR A 209 5.92 21.53 7.06
CA TYR A 209 6.74 22.32 7.97
C TYR A 209 8.19 22.46 7.47
N GLN A 210 8.77 21.38 6.95
CA GLN A 210 10.13 21.40 6.38
C GLN A 210 10.21 22.28 5.12
N ASP A 211 9.24 22.16 4.21
CA ASP A 211 9.16 22.99 3.01
C ASP A 211 9.05 24.49 3.37
N GLN A 212 8.21 24.82 4.35
CA GLN A 212 8.07 26.19 4.84
C GLN A 212 9.39 26.75 5.39
N GLN A 213 10.17 25.95 6.13
CA GLN A 213 11.48 26.37 6.63
C GLN A 213 12.48 26.62 5.50
N LEU A 214 12.52 25.73 4.50
CA LEU A 214 13.38 25.90 3.32
C LEU A 214 13.03 27.16 2.55
N GLN A 215 11.74 27.42 2.30
CA GLN A 215 11.29 28.65 1.66
C GLN A 215 11.70 29.91 2.45
N VAL A 216 11.68 29.85 3.79
CA VAL A 216 12.13 30.99 4.62
C VAL A 216 13.63 31.22 4.46
N ILE A 217 14.44 30.16 4.39
CA ILE A 217 15.89 30.24 4.17
C ILE A 217 16.18 30.81 2.78
N GLU A 218 15.57 30.26 1.73
CA GLU A 218 15.75 30.73 0.35
C GLU A 218 15.32 32.20 0.19
N ARG A 219 14.19 32.60 0.79
CA ARG A 219 13.75 34.01 0.77
C ARG A 219 14.77 34.92 1.45
N LYS A 220 15.38 34.50 2.55
CA LYS A 220 16.44 35.26 3.22
C LYS A 220 17.65 35.40 2.31
N GLU A 221 18.12 34.32 1.70
CA GLU A 221 19.25 34.34 0.76
C GLU A 221 18.98 35.23 -0.44
N GLN A 222 17.81 35.11 -1.08
CA GLN A 222 17.39 35.98 -2.16
C GLN A 222 17.36 37.46 -1.73
N SER A 223 16.91 37.75 -0.51
CA SER A 223 16.88 39.11 0.02
C SER A 223 18.29 39.68 0.21
N ILE A 224 19.25 38.87 0.68
CA ILE A 224 20.65 39.25 0.87
C ILE A 224 21.29 39.50 -0.50
N SER A 225 21.11 38.58 -1.44
CA SER A 225 21.62 38.70 -2.82
C SER A 225 21.09 39.96 -3.50
N ARG A 226 19.79 40.28 -3.36
CA ARG A 226 19.20 41.52 -3.89
C ARG A 226 19.79 42.78 -3.24
N LYS A 227 20.01 42.78 -1.92
CA LYS A 227 20.65 43.90 -1.21
C LYS A 227 22.09 44.11 -1.69
N MET A 228 22.86 43.03 -1.81
CA MET A 228 24.25 43.07 -2.29
C MET A 228 24.36 43.61 -3.71
N LEU A 229 23.49 43.16 -4.63
CA LEU A 229 23.44 43.69 -6.00
C LEU A 229 23.14 45.20 -6.01
N ARG A 230 22.15 45.65 -5.24
CA ARG A 230 21.84 47.09 -5.12
C ARG A 230 23.01 47.90 -4.59
N LEU A 231 23.71 47.41 -3.57
CA LEU A 231 24.89 48.05 -3.00
C LEU A 231 26.04 48.12 -4.02
N PHE A 232 26.27 47.03 -4.76
CA PHE A 232 27.31 46.98 -5.79
C PHE A 232 27.01 47.93 -6.94
N SER A 233 25.77 47.95 -7.44
CA SER A 233 25.31 48.91 -8.44
C SER A 233 25.45 50.35 -7.97
N SER A 234 25.09 50.65 -6.72
CA SER A 234 25.23 51.99 -6.14
C SER A 234 26.70 52.42 -6.05
N LYS A 235 27.58 51.57 -5.53
CA LYS A 235 29.03 51.85 -5.47
C LYS A 235 29.64 52.07 -6.85
N ARG A 236 29.24 51.26 -7.85
CA ARG A 236 29.68 51.40 -9.23
C ARG A 236 29.24 52.74 -9.84
N TRP A 237 28.01 53.17 -9.60
CA TRP A 237 27.51 54.48 -10.03
C TRP A 237 28.32 55.64 -9.42
N ILE A 238 28.61 55.60 -8.12
CA ILE A 238 29.41 56.62 -7.43
C ILE A 238 30.84 56.69 -8.01
N LEU A 239 31.45 55.54 -8.28
CA LEU A 239 32.79 55.49 -8.89
C LEU A 239 32.81 56.09 -10.31
N LEU A 240 31.75 55.87 -11.10
CA LEU A 240 31.61 56.47 -12.43
C LEU A 240 31.47 58.00 -12.36
N LEU A 241 30.68 58.52 -11.41
CA LEU A 241 30.54 59.96 -11.22
C LEU A 241 31.86 60.61 -10.78
N LYS A 242 32.60 59.98 -9.87
CA LYS A 242 33.91 60.49 -9.43
C LYS A 242 34.95 60.51 -10.57
N LYS A 243 34.89 59.55 -11.50
CA LYS A 243 35.76 59.53 -12.68
C LYS A 243 35.39 60.60 -13.70
N ALA A 244 34.10 60.94 -13.83
CA ALA A 244 33.63 61.99 -14.74
C ALA A 244 33.95 63.41 -14.24
N GLY A 245 33.97 63.64 -12.93
CA GLY A 245 34.25 64.96 -12.34
C GLY A 245 35.73 65.28 -12.06
N SER A 246 36.67 64.41 -12.43
CA SER A 246 38.12 64.61 -12.20
C SER A 246 38.91 64.82 -13.50
N GLY A 247 38.21 65.11 -14.60
CA GLY A 247 38.78 65.30 -15.94
C GLY A 247 38.69 66.72 -16.50
N ASP A 248 38.33 67.70 -15.67
CA ASP A 248 38.49 69.15 -15.93
C ASP A 248 39.69 69.67 -15.13
#